data_AF-A0A1V5LZG2-F1
#
_entry.id   AF-A0A1V5LZG2-F1
#
_cell.length_a   1.000
_cell.length_b   1.000
_cell.length_c   1.000
_cell.angle_alpha   90.00
_cell.angle_beta   90.00
_cell.angle_gamma   90.00
#
_symmetry.space_group_name_H-M   'P 1'
#
loop_
_entity.id
_entity.type
_entity.pdbx_description
1 polymer ?
#
loop_
_entity_poly.entity_id
_entity_poly.type
_entity_poly.pdbx_seq_one_letter_code
_entity_poly.pdbx_strand_id
1 'polypeptide(L)'
;MELAKKPPQSQSDIGRIRGIKEGQLAGYSKNILKVVAEALALKESECPQWPSGKVPSKADVLIADVLYTVLKVRSQEIEIAPELIATRDELQRFVRAVKGAQEADSEPLQLLDGWRYRLAGTELERIIGGAPLTIKINSSSQDPISINL
;
A
#
# COMPACT_ATOMS: atom_id res chain seq x y z
N MET A 1 -5.83 -12.00 -17.16
CA MET A 1 -4.64 -12.57 -16.49
C MET A 1 -4.08 -13.78 -17.25
N GLU A 2 -4.89 -14.78 -17.61
CA GLU A 2 -4.41 -15.98 -18.33
C GLU A 2 -3.69 -15.67 -19.65
N LEU A 3 -4.24 -14.76 -20.47
CA LEU A 3 -3.62 -14.31 -21.74
C LEU A 3 -2.20 -13.72 -21.54
N ALA A 4 -1.96 -13.02 -20.43
CA ALA A 4 -0.65 -12.44 -20.14
C ALA A 4 0.35 -13.49 -19.62
N LYS A 5 -0.13 -14.47 -18.84
CA LYS A 5 0.70 -15.58 -18.32
C LYS A 5 1.09 -16.58 -19.41
N LYS A 6 0.20 -16.81 -20.37
CA LYS A 6 0.38 -17.71 -21.51
C LYS A 6 -0.10 -17.01 -22.78
N PRO A 7 0.75 -16.18 -23.40
CA PRO A 7 0.42 -15.46 -24.63
C PRO A 7 -0.02 -16.43 -25.74
N PRO A 8 -1.27 -16.35 -26.23
CA PRO A 8 -1.75 -17.22 -27.29
C PRO A 8 -1.13 -16.85 -28.63
N GLN A 9 -0.84 -17.84 -29.47
CA GLN A 9 -0.38 -17.63 -30.84
C GLN A 9 -1.45 -17.96 -31.88
N SER A 10 -2.55 -18.59 -31.44
CA SER A 10 -3.64 -18.99 -32.32
C SER A 10 -5.01 -18.83 -31.64
N GLN A 11 -6.06 -18.87 -32.45
CA GLN A 11 -7.43 -18.85 -31.95
C GLN A 11 -7.73 -20.08 -31.07
N SER A 12 -7.16 -21.25 -31.39
CA SER A 12 -7.36 -22.44 -30.57
C SER A 12 -6.76 -22.30 -29.16
N ASP A 13 -5.63 -21.59 -29.03
CA ASP A 13 -5.02 -21.28 -27.72
C ASP A 13 -5.94 -20.41 -26.86
N ILE A 14 -6.62 -19.42 -27.46
CA ILE A 14 -7.62 -18.59 -26.77
C ILE A 14 -8.81 -19.46 -26.34
N GLY A 15 -9.26 -20.38 -27.20
CA GLY A 15 -10.38 -21.28 -26.89
C GLY A 15 -10.12 -22.25 -25.74
N ARG A 16 -8.85 -22.54 -25.43
CA ARG A 16 -8.46 -23.36 -24.26
C ARG A 16 -8.53 -22.60 -22.94
N ILE A 17 -8.66 -21.27 -22.97
CA ILE A 17 -8.76 -20.45 -21.76
C ILE A 17 -10.15 -20.67 -21.15
N ARG A 18 -10.15 -21.13 -19.89
CA ARG A 18 -11.38 -21.38 -19.16
C ARG A 18 -12.27 -20.13 -19.14
N GLY A 19 -13.53 -20.30 -19.56
CA GLY A 19 -14.55 -19.25 -19.52
C GLY A 19 -14.73 -18.46 -20.82
N ILE A 20 -13.91 -18.71 -21.85
CA ILE A 20 -14.13 -18.13 -23.19
C ILE A 20 -15.25 -18.89 -23.90
N LYS A 21 -16.29 -18.17 -24.33
CA LYS A 21 -17.40 -18.72 -25.14
C LYS A 21 -17.10 -18.65 -26.63
N GLU A 22 -17.71 -19.50 -27.45
CA GLU A 22 -17.52 -19.54 -28.91
C GLU A 22 -17.79 -18.19 -29.59
N GLY A 23 -18.86 -17.48 -29.20
CA GLY A 23 -19.15 -16.15 -29.76
C GLY A 23 -18.08 -15.09 -29.44
N GLN A 24 -17.46 -15.17 -28.27
CA GLN A 24 -16.33 -14.30 -27.91
C GLN A 24 -15.07 -14.70 -28.69
N LEU A 25 -14.86 -16.01 -28.87
CA LEU A 25 -13.75 -16.53 -29.64
C LEU A 25 -13.82 -16.08 -31.11
N ALA A 26 -15.00 -16.12 -31.71
CA ALA A 26 -15.23 -15.63 -33.06
C ALA A 26 -15.08 -14.10 -33.17
N GLY A 27 -15.62 -13.35 -32.19
CA GLY A 27 -15.62 -11.89 -32.24
C GLY A 27 -14.29 -11.22 -31.91
N TYR A 28 -13.50 -11.77 -30.98
CA TYR A 28 -12.33 -11.07 -30.43
C TYR A 28 -10.97 -11.69 -30.74
N SER A 29 -10.92 -12.95 -31.18
CA SER A 29 -9.66 -13.69 -31.35
C SER A 29 -8.64 -12.95 -32.23
N LYS A 30 -9.08 -12.41 -33.37
CA LYS A 30 -8.19 -11.67 -34.29
C LYS A 30 -7.55 -10.45 -33.61
N ASN A 31 -8.34 -9.68 -32.87
CA ASN A 31 -7.85 -8.48 -32.18
C ASN A 31 -6.95 -8.84 -31.00
N ILE A 32 -7.29 -9.90 -30.24
CA ILE A 32 -6.45 -10.40 -29.15
C ILE A 32 -5.10 -10.86 -29.69
N LEU A 33 -5.07 -11.67 -30.75
CA LEU A 33 -3.82 -12.15 -31.35
C LEU A 33 -2.96 -11.00 -31.87
N LYS A 34 -3.59 -9.98 -32.49
CA LYS A 34 -2.90 -8.79 -32.95
C LYS A 34 -2.22 -8.04 -31.78
N VAL A 35 -2.96 -7.72 -30.72
CA VAL A 35 -2.43 -6.99 -29.56
C VAL A 35 -1.34 -7.80 -28.84
N VAL A 36 -1.52 -9.12 -28.71
CA VAL A 36 -0.50 -9.99 -28.11
C VAL A 36 0.77 -10.02 -28.95
N ALA A 37 0.66 -10.10 -30.29
CA ALA A 37 1.81 -10.05 -31.18
C ALA A 37 2.54 -8.70 -31.11
N GLU A 38 1.79 -7.59 -31.09
CA GLU A 38 2.35 -6.24 -30.90
C GLU A 38 3.08 -6.12 -29.56
N ALA A 39 2.48 -6.61 -28.48
CA ALA A 39 3.08 -6.57 -27.14
C ALA A 39 4.35 -7.44 -27.04
N LEU A 40 4.37 -8.62 -27.66
CA LEU A 40 5.55 -9.49 -27.68
C LEU A 40 6.69 -8.95 -28.56
N ALA A 41 6.39 -8.02 -29.47
CA ALA A 41 7.39 -7.37 -30.31
C ALA A 41 8.01 -6.12 -29.67
N LEU A 42 7.46 -5.63 -28.55
CA LEU A 42 8.02 -4.49 -27.81
C LEU A 42 9.42 -4.82 -27.27
N LYS A 43 10.30 -3.84 -27.32
CA LYS A 43 11.59 -3.92 -26.63
C LYS A 43 11.37 -3.75 -25.13
N GLU A 44 12.27 -4.32 -24.32
CA GLU A 44 12.22 -4.19 -22.86
C GLU A 44 12.13 -2.72 -22.39
N SER A 45 12.78 -1.80 -23.10
CA SER A 45 12.76 -0.36 -22.81
C SER A 45 11.40 0.31 -23.06
N GLU A 46 10.53 -0.30 -23.85
CA GLU A 46 9.17 0.18 -24.17
C GLU A 46 8.13 -0.49 -23.26
N CYS A 47 8.50 -1.54 -22.54
CA CYS A 47 7.66 -2.19 -21.55
C CYS A 47 7.41 -1.24 -20.36
N PRO A 48 6.17 -1.19 -19.84
CA PRO A 48 5.91 -0.45 -18.63
C PRO A 48 6.74 -1.03 -17.48
N GLN A 49 7.48 -0.17 -16.79
CA GLN A 49 8.15 -0.56 -15.56
C GLN A 49 7.09 -0.74 -14.47
N TRP A 50 7.05 -1.91 -13.85
CA TRP A 50 6.25 -2.07 -12.65
C TRP A 50 6.77 -1.07 -11.61
N PRO A 51 5.90 -0.25 -10.97
CA PRO A 51 6.37 0.65 -9.93
C PRO A 51 7.03 -0.22 -8.87
N SER A 52 8.36 -0.15 -8.79
CA SER A 52 9.15 -0.92 -7.84
C SER A 52 9.05 -0.25 -6.47
N GLY A 53 7.83 -0.15 -5.93
CA GLY A 53 7.67 0.11 -4.51
C GLY A 53 8.36 -1.02 -3.79
N LYS A 54 9.38 -0.71 -2.98
CA LYS A 54 10.04 -1.75 -2.18
C LYS A 54 8.95 -2.39 -1.32
N VAL A 55 8.87 -3.72 -1.35
CA VAL A 55 7.99 -4.45 -0.42
C VAL A 55 8.37 -4.02 1.00
N PRO A 56 7.40 -3.61 1.84
CA PRO A 56 7.71 -3.23 3.21
C PRO A 56 8.47 -4.32 3.93
N SER A 57 9.57 -3.94 4.59
CA SER A 57 10.24 -4.89 5.46
C SER A 57 9.27 -5.29 6.57
N LYS A 58 9.36 -6.54 7.05
CA LYS A 58 8.53 -7.00 8.17
C LYS A 58 8.68 -6.10 9.41
N ALA A 59 9.87 -5.50 9.59
CA ALA A 59 10.13 -4.54 10.64
C ALA A 59 9.36 -3.22 10.45
N ASP A 60 9.32 -2.68 9.23
CA ASP A 60 8.56 -1.44 8.96
C ASP A 60 7.07 -1.64 9.13
N VAL A 61 6.55 -2.82 8.73
CA VAL A 61 5.16 -3.20 8.99
C VAL A 61 4.92 -3.20 10.49
N LEU A 62 5.71 -3.94 11.28
CA LEU A 62 5.53 -4.02 12.73
C LEU A 62 5.58 -2.65 13.42
N ILE A 63 6.49 -1.77 13.01
CA ILE A 63 6.54 -0.40 13.55
C ILE A 63 5.24 0.34 13.22
N ALA A 64 4.77 0.27 11.97
CA ALA A 64 3.51 0.90 11.56
C ALA A 64 2.30 0.38 12.36
N ASP A 65 2.29 -0.89 12.79
CA ASP A 65 1.24 -1.46 13.64
C ASP A 65 1.17 -0.80 15.00
N VAL A 66 2.34 -0.59 15.61
CA VAL A 66 2.48 0.11 16.90
C VAL A 66 2.04 1.56 16.73
N LEU A 67 2.53 2.25 15.70
CA LEU A 67 2.14 3.64 15.41
C LEU A 67 0.63 3.78 15.15
N TYR A 68 0.02 2.81 14.46
CA TYR A 68 -1.42 2.82 14.23
C TYR A 68 -2.21 2.63 15.54
N THR A 69 -1.70 1.82 16.45
CA THR A 69 -2.29 1.66 17.78
C THR A 69 -2.25 2.96 18.57
N VAL A 70 -1.11 3.67 18.55
CA VAL A 70 -0.95 5.00 19.16
C VAL A 70 -1.93 5.99 18.53
N LEU A 71 -1.96 6.04 17.20
CA LEU A 71 -2.84 6.92 16.45
C LEU A 71 -4.30 6.68 16.81
N LYS A 72 -4.74 5.43 16.94
CA LYS A 72 -6.12 5.09 17.31
C LYS A 72 -6.51 5.64 18.69
N VAL A 73 -5.60 5.60 19.66
CA VAL A 73 -5.85 6.18 20.99
C VAL A 73 -5.99 7.70 20.88
N ARG A 74 -5.08 8.38 20.18
CA ARG A 74 -5.16 9.84 19.96
C ARG A 74 -6.41 10.25 19.19
N SER A 75 -6.80 9.45 18.21
CA SER A 75 -8.01 9.64 17.39
C SER A 75 -9.28 9.61 18.24
N GLN A 76 -9.32 8.72 19.24
CA GLN A 76 -10.43 8.66 20.19
C GLN A 76 -10.48 9.90 21.10
N GLU A 77 -9.33 10.35 21.60
CA GLU A 77 -9.22 11.53 22.48
C GLU A 77 -9.75 12.83 21.84
N ILE A 78 -9.67 12.94 20.50
CA ILE A 78 -10.05 14.12 19.73
C ILE A 78 -11.29 13.92 18.86
N GLU A 79 -11.93 12.75 18.93
CA GLU A 79 -13.12 12.38 18.17
C GLU A 79 -12.97 12.49 16.63
N ILE A 80 -11.79 12.19 16.10
CA ILE A 80 -11.52 12.13 14.65
C ILE A 80 -11.28 10.68 14.24
N ALA A 81 -11.86 10.24 13.12
CA ALA A 81 -11.59 8.90 12.60
C ALA A 81 -10.09 8.75 12.25
N PRO A 82 -9.41 7.67 12.69
CA PRO A 82 -7.96 7.50 12.48
C PRO A 82 -7.57 7.55 11.01
N GLU A 83 -8.42 7.04 10.11
CA GLU A 83 -8.20 7.04 8.68
C GLU A 83 -8.19 8.46 8.05
N LEU A 84 -8.77 9.46 8.71
CA LEU A 84 -8.65 10.87 8.28
C LEU A 84 -7.28 11.47 8.63
N ILE A 85 -6.61 10.92 9.64
CA ILE A 85 -5.29 11.34 10.07
C ILE A 85 -4.22 10.58 9.29
N ALA A 86 -4.21 9.25 9.35
CA ALA A 86 -3.32 8.42 8.55
C ALA A 86 -3.82 6.98 8.43
N THR A 87 -3.64 6.42 7.23
CA THR A 87 -3.80 4.99 6.98
C THR A 87 -2.57 4.20 7.41
N ARG A 88 -2.73 2.88 7.54
CA ARG A 88 -1.62 1.96 7.84
C ARG A 88 -0.51 2.00 6.78
N ASP A 89 -0.88 2.14 5.52
CA ASP A 89 0.07 2.23 4.40
C ASP A 89 0.83 3.57 4.42
N GLU A 90 0.15 4.66 4.79
CA GLU A 90 0.82 5.94 5.06
C GLU A 90 1.80 5.84 6.22
N LEU A 91 1.46 5.13 7.30
CA LEU A 91 2.37 4.91 8.43
C LEU A 91 3.59 4.06 8.04
N GLN A 92 3.44 3.07 7.16
CA GLN A 92 4.58 2.32 6.62
C GLN A 92 5.51 3.22 5.80
N ARG A 93 4.95 4.09 4.96
CA ARG A 93 5.74 5.08 4.21
C ARG A 93 6.40 6.10 5.14
N PHE A 94 5.71 6.54 6.18
CA PHE A 94 6.24 7.42 7.22
C PHE A 94 7.44 6.81 7.93
N VAL A 95 7.37 5.54 8.34
CA VAL A 95 8.50 4.81 8.96
C VAL A 95 9.73 4.80 8.06
N ARG A 96 9.54 4.55 6.76
CA ARG A 96 10.66 4.57 5.79
C ARG A 96 11.25 5.97 5.63
N ALA A 97 10.39 6.98 5.50
CA ALA A 97 10.80 8.36 5.35
C ALA A 97 11.64 8.84 6.54
N VAL A 98 11.18 8.58 7.77
CA VAL A 98 11.92 8.93 9.00
C VAL A 98 13.24 8.16 9.11
N LYS A 99 13.30 6.92 8.59
CA LYS A 99 14.54 6.13 8.50
C LYS A 99 15.49 6.55 7.36
N GLY A 100 15.18 7.61 6.62
CA GLY A 100 15.98 8.10 5.49
C GLY A 100 15.86 7.26 4.22
N ALA A 101 14.90 6.34 4.15
CA ALA A 101 14.59 5.57 2.96
C ALA A 101 13.48 6.26 2.16
N GLN A 102 13.79 7.41 1.57
CA GLN A 102 12.85 8.16 0.73
C GLN A 102 12.83 7.59 -0.69
N GLU A 103 11.64 7.32 -1.22
CA GLU A 103 11.46 6.91 -2.61
C GLU A 103 11.38 8.17 -3.48
N ALA A 104 12.15 8.21 -4.57
CA ALA A 104 12.33 9.40 -5.42
C ALA A 104 11.03 9.92 -6.05
N ASP A 105 10.00 9.07 -6.15
CA ASP A 105 8.71 9.36 -6.79
C ASP A 105 7.52 9.23 -5.82
N SER A 106 7.75 9.29 -4.50
CA SER A 106 6.67 9.25 -3.52
C SER A 106 5.93 10.58 -3.42
N GLU A 107 4.60 10.53 -3.48
CA GLU A 107 3.72 11.63 -3.08
C GLU A 107 4.10 12.18 -1.70
N PRO A 108 3.97 13.50 -1.46
CA PRO A 108 4.26 14.11 -0.17
C PRO A 108 3.50 13.44 0.97
N LEU A 109 4.21 13.08 2.04
CA LEU A 109 3.59 12.49 3.23
C LEU A 109 2.88 13.57 4.03
N GLN A 110 1.55 13.61 3.94
CA GLN A 110 0.73 14.59 4.65
C GLN A 110 0.82 14.46 6.18
N LEU A 111 1.31 13.33 6.70
CA LEU A 111 1.58 13.14 8.13
C LEU A 111 2.82 13.93 8.61
N LEU A 112 3.69 14.37 7.69
CA LEU A 112 4.86 15.22 7.98
C LEU A 112 4.59 16.72 7.82
N ASP A 113 3.35 17.12 7.49
CA ASP A 113 3.01 18.52 7.30
C ASP A 113 1.65 18.90 7.93
N GLY A 114 1.44 20.20 8.13
CA GLY A 114 0.16 20.79 8.46
C GLY A 114 -0.42 20.34 9.80
N TRP A 115 -1.74 20.15 9.84
CA TRP A 115 -2.47 19.83 11.06
C TRP A 115 -2.23 18.38 11.52
N ARG A 116 -2.03 17.44 10.58
CA ARG A 116 -1.77 16.03 10.91
C ARG A 116 -0.42 15.85 11.59
N TYR A 117 0.60 16.60 11.15
CA TYR A 117 1.90 16.58 11.81
C TYR A 117 1.82 17.10 13.25
N ARG A 118 1.13 18.24 13.45
CA ARG A 118 0.90 18.79 14.79
C ARG A 118 0.09 17.85 15.69
N LEU A 119 -0.87 17.14 15.10
CA LEU A 119 -1.78 16.27 15.86
C LEU A 119 -1.13 14.94 16.26
N ALA A 120 -0.46 14.26 15.33
CA ALA A 120 0.08 12.93 15.54
C ALA A 120 1.51 12.77 15.03
N GLY A 121 1.88 13.41 13.92
CA GLY A 121 3.19 13.19 13.28
C GLY A 121 4.39 13.44 14.19
N THR A 122 4.37 14.50 15.01
CA THR A 122 5.48 14.80 15.94
C THR A 122 5.66 13.72 17.02
N GLU A 123 4.58 13.22 17.61
CA GLU A 123 4.61 12.12 18.57
C GLU A 123 5.07 10.82 17.91
N LEU A 124 4.52 10.47 16.75
CA LEU A 124 4.89 9.26 16.04
C LEU A 124 6.36 9.27 15.59
N GLU A 125 6.89 10.43 15.19
CA GLU A 125 8.31 10.62 14.86
C GLU A 125 9.20 10.38 16.09
N ARG A 126 8.82 10.91 17.27
CA ARG A 126 9.54 10.66 18.53
C ARG A 126 9.57 9.19 18.89
N ILE A 127 8.47 8.45 18.68
CA ILE A 127 8.40 7.01 18.93
C ILE A 127 9.38 6.26 18.01
N ILE A 128 9.41 6.59 16.71
CA ILE A 128 10.39 6.01 15.77
C ILE A 128 11.82 6.35 16.21
N GLY A 129 12.04 7.55 16.73
CA GLY A 129 13.31 8.01 17.30
C GLY A 129 13.71 7.33 18.62
N GLY A 130 12.89 6.43 19.15
CA GLY A 130 13.20 5.65 20.37
C GLY A 130 12.72 6.29 21.66
N ALA A 131 11.79 7.25 21.61
CA ALA A 131 11.12 7.72 22.83
C ALA A 131 10.43 6.55 23.55
N PRO A 132 10.50 6.50 24.90
CA PRO A 132 9.85 5.44 25.65
C PRO A 132 8.34 5.51 25.44
N LEU A 133 7.70 4.35 25.32
CA LEU A 133 6.25 4.24 25.14
C LEU A 133 5.68 3.41 26.29
N THR A 134 4.82 4.02 27.10
CA THR A 134 4.09 3.30 28.16
C THR A 134 2.66 3.09 27.73
N ILE A 135 2.25 1.82 27.64
CA ILE A 135 0.87 1.43 27.35
C ILE A 135 0.27 0.84 28.63
N LYS A 136 -0.83 1.42 29.10
CA LYS A 136 -1.63 0.85 30.19
C LYS A 136 -2.97 0.38 29.63
N ILE A 137 -3.35 -0.84 29.99
CA ILE A 137 -4.64 -1.43 29.61
C ILE A 137 -5.43 -1.71 30.89
N ASN A 138 -6.64 -1.18 30.98
CA ASN A 138 -7.54 -1.42 32.10
C ASN A 138 -8.95 -1.74 31.58
N SER A 139 -9.32 -3.02 31.60
CA SER A 139 -10.61 -3.50 31.10
C SER A 139 -11.83 -3.04 31.91
N SER A 140 -11.61 -2.44 33.09
CA SER A 140 -12.68 -1.97 33.99
C SER A 140 -12.89 -0.44 33.90
N SER A 141 -12.11 0.25 33.07
CA SER A 141 -12.16 1.70 32.87
C SER A 141 -13.02 2.08 31.67
N GLN A 142 -13.60 3.28 31.69
CA GLN A 142 -14.28 3.87 30.53
C GLN A 142 -13.30 4.14 29.38
N ASP A 143 -12.04 4.47 29.72
CA ASP A 143 -10.92 4.58 28.78
C ASP A 143 -9.99 3.37 28.98
N PRO A 144 -10.17 2.30 28.20
CA PRO A 144 -9.52 1.02 28.48
C PRO A 144 -8.04 0.99 28.10
N ILE A 145 -7.56 1.96 27.31
CA ILE A 145 -6.18 2.06 26.85
C ILE A 145 -5.70 3.49 27.04
N SER A 146 -4.54 3.66 27.67
CA SER A 146 -3.84 4.96 27.74
C SER A 146 -2.39 4.81 27.29
N ILE A 147 -1.91 5.79 26.55
CA ILE A 147 -0.58 5.82 25.95
C ILE A 147 0.15 7.10 26.35
N ASN A 148 1.36 6.94 26.88
CA ASN A 148 2.21 8.04 27.32
C ASN A 148 3.63 7.89 26.73
N LEU A 149 4.22 9.03 26.35
CA LEU A 149 5.61 9.19 25.91
C LEU A 149 6.53 9.68 27.03
#